data_AF-B9Z4P9-F1
#
_entry.id   AF-B9Z4P9-F1
#
_cell.length_a   1.000
_cell.length_b   1.000
_cell.length_c   1.000
_cell.angle_alpha   90.00
_cell.angle_beta   90.00
_cell.angle_gamma   90.00
#
_symmetry.space_group_name_H-M   'P 1'
#
loop_
_entity.id
_entity.type
_entity.pdbx_description
1 polymer ?
#
loop_
_entity_poly.entity_id
_entity_poly.type
_entity_poly.pdbx_seq_one_letter_code
_entity_poly.pdbx_strand_id
1 'polypeptide(L)'
;MGCNARIKSRNTGETHYGECIDLSIDGLALRTSFVPQFGERLLVVVRAPAVGGLAGKPFEAEVEVRRCNEIERGRLYEIGVRIIELKP
;
A
#
# COMPACT_ATOMS: atom_id res chain seq x y z
N MET A 1 -11.30 6.57 2.25
CA MET A 1 -10.02 6.50 2.99
C MET A 1 -8.93 7.07 2.07
N GLY A 2 -7.92 7.74 2.63
CA GLY A 2 -6.82 8.40 1.90
C GLY A 2 -5.58 8.44 2.80
N CYS A 3 -5.32 7.30 3.45
CA CYS A 3 -4.34 7.21 4.51
C CYS A 3 -2.95 7.10 3.92
N ASN A 4 -2.01 7.91 4.42
CA ASN A 4 -0.63 7.86 3.97
C ASN A 4 -0.05 6.45 4.11
N ALA A 5 0.47 5.93 3.01
CA ALA A 5 1.09 4.62 2.90
C ALA A 5 2.58 4.76 2.54
N ARG A 6 3.42 4.01 3.24
CA ARG A 6 4.82 3.78 2.88
C ARG A 6 4.92 2.38 2.27
N ILE A 7 5.54 2.29 1.10
CA ILE A 7 5.58 1.08 0.28
C ILE A 7 7.05 0.74 0.04
N LYS A 8 7.52 -0.39 0.52
CA LYS A 8 8.90 -0.85 0.28
C LYS A 8 8.89 -2.07 -0.63
N SER A 9 9.54 -1.96 -1.78
CA SER A 9 9.74 -3.09 -2.69
C SER A 9 10.68 -4.11 -2.06
N ARG A 10 10.31 -5.40 -2.08
CA ARG A 10 11.23 -6.49 -1.72
C ARG A 10 12.20 -6.83 -2.84
N ASN A 11 11.87 -6.47 -4.09
CA ASN A 11 12.70 -6.74 -5.25
C ASN A 11 13.87 -5.75 -5.34
N THR A 12 13.59 -4.45 -5.20
CA THR A 12 14.61 -3.38 -5.35
C THR A 12 15.11 -2.84 -4.02
N GLY A 13 14.36 -3.03 -2.93
CA GLY A 13 14.64 -2.41 -1.62
C GLY A 13 14.24 -0.94 -1.52
N GLU A 14 13.80 -0.33 -2.63
CA GLU A 14 13.38 1.08 -2.68
C GLU A 14 12.11 1.32 -1.89
N THR A 15 11.99 2.55 -1.38
CA THR A 15 10.81 3.00 -0.62
C THR A 15 10.10 4.09 -1.39
N HIS A 16 8.81 3.86 -1.63
CA HIS A 16 7.88 4.76 -2.29
C HIS A 16 6.79 5.19 -1.30
N TYR A 17 6.08 6.25 -1.67
CA TYR A 17 4.99 6.81 -0.87
C TYR A 17 3.72 6.87 -1.70
N GLY A 18 2.59 6.79 -1.02
CA GLY A 18 1.28 6.83 -1.66
C GLY A 18 0.16 6.90 -0.63
N GLU A 19 -1.02 6.55 -1.07
CA GLU A 19 -2.22 6.54 -0.26
C GLU A 19 -2.90 5.18 -0.30
N CYS A 20 -3.31 4.66 0.84
CA CYS A 20 -4.25 3.56 0.92
C CYS A 20 -5.66 4.12 0.71
N ILE A 21 -6.27 3.76 -0.41
CA ILE A 21 -7.60 4.23 -0.83
C ILE A 21 -8.71 3.26 -0.43
N ASP A 22 -8.37 1.98 -0.30
CA ASP A 22 -9.25 0.89 0.10
C ASP A 22 -8.47 -0.11 0.95
N LEU A 23 -9.04 -0.52 2.07
CA LEU A 23 -8.46 -1.49 3.00
C LEU A 23 -9.54 -2.52 3.33
N SER A 24 -9.28 -3.77 2.94
CA SER A 24 -10.18 -4.91 3.14
C SER A 24 -9.44 -6.03 3.89
N ILE A 25 -10.16 -7.12 4.16
CA ILE A 25 -9.68 -8.24 4.98
C ILE A 25 -8.57 -9.05 4.27
N ASP A 26 -8.69 -9.24 2.95
CA ASP A 26 -7.73 -10.05 2.15
C ASP A 26 -6.79 -9.19 1.29
N GLY A 27 -6.99 -7.87 1.27
CA GLY A 27 -6.30 -7.00 0.32
C GLY A 27 -6.48 -5.52 0.61
N LEU A 28 -5.73 -4.72 -0.13
CA LEU A 28 -5.85 -3.26 -0.11
C LEU A 28 -5.52 -2.69 -1.49
N ALA A 29 -5.94 -1.45 -1.72
CA ALA A 29 -5.59 -0.69 -2.92
C ALA A 29 -4.79 0.56 -2.56
N LEU A 30 -3.70 0.76 -3.29
CA LEU A 30 -2.76 1.86 -3.10
C LEU A 30 -2.80 2.78 -4.32
N ARG A 31 -2.74 4.10 -4.11
CA ARG A 31 -2.43 5.08 -5.16
C ARG A 31 -1.03 5.62 -4.96
N THR A 32 -0.21 5.54 -5.99
CA THR A 32 1.18 5.99 -5.95
C THR A 32 1.70 6.23 -7.37
N SER A 33 2.81 6.96 -7.49
CA SER A 33 3.55 7.10 -8.75
C SER A 33 4.47 5.92 -9.03
N PHE A 34 4.63 5.01 -8.07
CA PHE A 34 5.39 3.77 -8.21
C PHE A 34 4.64 2.75 -9.06
N VAL A 35 5.33 2.08 -9.99
CA VAL A 35 4.79 1.03 -10.85
C VAL A 35 5.47 -0.31 -10.51
N PRO A 36 4.79 -1.22 -9.80
CA PRO A 36 5.34 -2.53 -9.46
C PRO A 36 5.12 -3.58 -10.57
N GLN A 37 5.76 -4.73 -10.40
CA GLN A 37 5.54 -5.92 -11.23
C GLN A 37 4.42 -6.80 -10.66
N PHE A 38 3.75 -7.58 -11.53
CA PHE A 38 2.79 -8.59 -11.07
C PHE A 38 3.48 -9.64 -10.19
N GLY A 39 2.88 -9.99 -9.06
CA GLY A 39 3.45 -10.93 -8.09
C GLY A 39 4.57 -10.36 -7.23
N GLU A 40 4.94 -9.09 -7.41
CA GLU A 40 5.95 -8.45 -6.56
C GLU A 40 5.49 -8.37 -5.11
N ARG A 41 6.40 -8.67 -4.18
CA ARG A 41 6.15 -8.54 -2.75
C ARG A 41 6.52 -7.15 -2.26
N LEU A 42 5.61 -6.54 -1.52
CA LEU A 42 5.79 -5.22 -0.93
C LEU A 42 5.60 -5.29 0.58
N LEU A 43 6.40 -4.53 1.33
CA LEU A 43 6.10 -4.22 2.72
C LEU A 43 5.36 -2.88 2.75
N VAL A 44 4.11 -2.90 3.22
CA VAL A 44 3.23 -1.74 3.24
C VAL A 44 2.96 -1.34 4.68
N VAL A 45 3.13 -0.06 4.96
CA VAL A 45 2.76 0.57 6.24
C VAL A 45 1.75 1.67 5.96
N VAL A 46 0.52 1.49 6.43
CA VAL A 46 -0.57 2.48 6.32
C VAL A 46 -0.74 3.16 7.67
N ARG A 47 -0.64 4.49 7.69
CA ARG A 47 -0.92 5.27 8.90
C ARG A 47 -2.42 5.28 9.17
N ALA A 48 -2.81 4.72 10.31
CA ALA A 48 -4.18 4.82 10.79
C ALA A 48 -4.50 6.26 11.24
N PRO A 49 -5.72 6.76 11.00
CA PRO A 49 -6.15 8.05 11.53
C PRO A 49 -6.16 8.02 13.08
N ALA A 50 -5.90 9.16 13.70
CA ALA A 50 -6.01 9.30 15.14
C ALA A 50 -7.49 9.24 15.56
N VAL A 51 -7.79 8.55 16.67
CA VAL A 51 -9.13 8.48 17.26
C VAL A 51 -9.07 9.09 18.65
N GLY A 52 -9.84 10.16 18.90
CA GLY A 52 -9.88 10.81 20.21
C GLY A 52 -8.53 11.36 20.69
N GLY A 53 -7.65 11.79 19.77
CA GLY A 53 -6.32 12.30 20.10
C GLY A 53 -5.25 11.23 20.36
N LEU A 54 -5.62 9.93 20.34
CA LEU A 54 -4.67 8.83 20.40
C LEU A 54 -4.15 8.51 19.00
N ALA A 55 -2.83 8.32 18.90
CA ALA A 55 -2.20 7.85 17.67
C ALA A 55 -2.74 6.45 17.34
N GLY A 56 -3.34 6.29 16.16
CA GLY A 56 -3.78 4.99 15.69
C GLY A 56 -2.56 4.08 15.46
N LYS A 57 -2.66 2.81 15.85
CA LYS A 57 -1.64 1.80 15.53
C LYS A 57 -1.55 1.68 14.01
N PRO A 58 -0.35 1.84 13.39
CA PRO A 58 -0.22 1.68 11.96
C PRO A 58 -0.58 0.25 11.55
N PHE A 59 -1.15 0.14 10.35
CA PHE A 59 -1.33 -1.16 9.72
C PHE A 59 -0.05 -1.51 8.96
N GLU A 60 0.57 -2.64 9.31
CA GLU A 60 1.78 -3.13 8.67
C GLU A 60 1.54 -4.52 8.11
N ALA A 61 1.86 -4.72 6.83
CA ALA A 61 1.65 -6.00 6.16
C ALA A 61 2.66 -6.26 5.04
N GLU A 62 2.97 -7.52 4.84
CA GLU A 62 3.56 -8.01 3.59
C GLU A 62 2.44 -8.38 2.63
N VAL A 63 2.52 -7.86 1.41
CA VAL A 63 1.48 -7.97 0.40
C VAL A 63 2.06 -8.39 -0.95
N GLU A 64 1.24 -8.98 -1.81
CA GLU A 64 1.60 -9.37 -3.17
C GLU A 64 0.75 -8.62 -4.20
N VAL A 65 1.40 -8.05 -5.20
CA VAL A 65 0.75 -7.28 -6.27
C VAL A 65 -0.08 -8.18 -7.18
N ARG A 66 -1.36 -7.82 -7.37
CA ARG A 66 -2.32 -8.55 -8.23
C ARG A 66 -2.79 -7.74 -9.43
N ARG A 67 -2.81 -6.41 -9.33
CA ARG A 67 -3.18 -5.51 -10.44
C ARG A 67 -2.47 -4.17 -10.30
N CYS A 68 -2.22 -3.52 -11.42
CA CYS A 68 -1.71 -2.15 -11.49
C CYS A 68 -2.40 -1.44 -12.66
N ASN A 69 -3.19 -0.42 -12.38
CA ASN A 69 -3.95 0.33 -13.37
C ASN A 69 -3.49 1.79 -13.38
N GLU A 70 -3.26 2.35 -14.56
CA GLU A 70 -3.01 3.78 -14.71
C GLU A 70 -4.29 4.57 -14.44
N ILE A 71 -4.22 5.57 -13.57
CA ILE A 71 -5.33 6.48 -13.22
C ILE A 71 -5.06 7.89 -13.76
N GLU A 72 -3.81 8.33 -13.74
CA GLU A 72 -3.35 9.54 -14.39
C GLU A 72 -2.13 9.21 -15.24
N ARG A 73 -2.21 9.56 -16.54
CA ARG A 73 -1.24 9.13 -17.55
C ARG A 73 0.20 9.46 -17.16
N GLY A 74 1.02 8.43 -16.99
CA GLY A 74 2.44 8.54 -16.65
C GLY A 74 2.74 9.05 -15.24
N ARG A 75 1.72 9.22 -14.38
CA ARG A 75 1.89 9.90 -13.08
C ARG A 75 1.34 9.15 -11.90
N LEU A 76 0.15 8.56 -12.02
CA LEU A 76 -0.54 7.95 -10.89
C LEU A 76 -1.16 6.61 -11.26
N TYR A 77 -0.91 5.63 -10.42
CA TYR A 77 -1.35 4.25 -10.61
C TYR A 77 -2.09 3.77 -9.38
N GLU A 78 -3.14 2.98 -9.61
CA GLU A 78 -3.85 2.24 -8.58
C GLU A 78 -3.37 0.79 -8.59
N ILE A 79 -2.78 0.37 -7.48
CA ILE A 79 -2.21 -0.96 -7.29
C ILE A 79 -3.13 -1.72 -6.35
N GLY A 80 -3.67 -2.84 -6.81
CA GLY A 80 -4.41 -3.78 -5.96
C GLY A 80 -3.49 -4.89 -5.50
N VAL A 81 -3.45 -5.13 -4.21
CA VAL A 81 -2.60 -6.14 -3.58
C VAL A 81 -3.41 -7.10 -2.72
N ARG A 82 -2.90 -8.32 -2.59
CA ARG A 82 -3.39 -9.32 -1.64
C ARG A 82 -2.51 -9.33 -0.40
N ILE A 83 -3.09 -9.40 0.79
CA ILE A 83 -2.35 -9.52 2.05
C ILE A 83 -1.81 -10.94 2.17
N ILE A 84 -0.51 -11.07 2.43
CA ILE A 84 0.17 -12.35 2.66
C ILE A 84 0.37 -12.57 4.15
N GLU A 85 0.81 -11.53 4.86
CA GLU A 85 1.10 -11.60 6.29
C GLU A 85 0.90 -10.24 6.95
N LEU A 86 0.22 -10.21 8.10
CA LEU A 86 0.16 -9.03 8.95
C LEU A 86 1.39 -8.97 9.84
N LYS A 87 2.01 -7.80 9.96
CA LYS A 87 3.12 -7.58 10.88
C LYS A 87 2.58 -7.04 12.22
N PRO A 88 3.05 -7.56 13.36
CA PRO A 88 2.53 -7.23 14.69
C PRO A 88 2.86 -5.82 15.16
#